data_AF-A0A3D4Z7A8-F1
#
_entry.id   AF-A0A3D4Z7A8-F1
#
_cell.length_a   1.000
_cell.length_b   1.000
_cell.length_c   1.000
_cell.angle_alpha   90.00
_cell.angle_beta   90.00
_cell.angle_gamma   90.00
#
_symmetry.space_group_name_H-M   'P 1'
#
loop_
_entity.id
_entity.type
_entity.pdbx_description
1 polymer ?
#
loop_
_entity_poly.entity_id
_entity_poly.type
_entity_poly.pdbx_seq_one_letter_code
_entity_poly.pdbx_strand_id
1 'polypeptide(L)'
;MNWVFGIGLALIALFGAPLFVIFGSVSLISFHHAGIDSSATIIEMYRLASAPTLVAIPLFTFAGYMMAESKTPERLVALVKPLFGWMPGGLAIMTIAACAFFTAFTGASGVT
;
A
#
# COMPACT_ATOMS: atom_id res chain seq x y z
N MET A 1 -11.75 16.66 25.07
CA MET A 1 -12.59 16.05 24.01
C MET A 1 -11.76 15.22 23.03
N ASN A 2 -10.59 15.71 22.62
CA ASN A 2 -9.75 15.15 21.55
C ASN A 2 -9.19 13.75 21.90
N TRP A 3 -8.84 13.53 23.17
CA TRP A 3 -8.38 12.23 23.68
C TRP A 3 -9.44 11.13 23.59
N VAL A 4 -10.73 11.46 23.76
CA VAL A 4 -11.83 10.49 23.65
C VAL A 4 -11.99 10.03 22.20
N PHE A 5 -11.93 10.94 21.24
CA PHE A 5 -11.93 10.59 19.82
C PHE A 5 -10.71 9.75 19.43
N GLY A 6 -9.52 10.09 19.93
CA GLY A 6 -8.31 9.30 19.71
C GLY A 6 -8.42 7.87 20.24
N ILE A 7 -8.89 7.70 21.47
CA ILE A 7 -9.11 6.38 22.09
C ILE A 7 -10.19 5.60 21.34
N GLY A 8 -11.29 6.24 20.96
CA GLY A 8 -12.37 5.62 20.19
C GLY A 8 -11.89 5.10 18.83
N LEU A 9 -11.10 5.90 18.11
CA LEU A 9 -10.51 5.49 16.82
C LEU A 9 -9.48 4.36 17.00
N ALA A 10 -8.68 4.38 18.07
CA ALA A 10 -7.74 3.29 18.37
C ALA A 10 -8.47 1.96 18.65
N LEU A 11 -9.59 2.00 19.39
CA LEU A 11 -10.42 0.82 19.61
C LEU A 11 -11.03 0.31 18.30
N ILE A 12 -11.58 1.19 17.47
CA ILE A 12 -12.14 0.81 16.17
C ILE A 12 -11.07 0.21 15.25
N ALA A 13 -9.84 0.72 15.30
CA ALA A 13 -8.69 0.13 14.58
C ALA A 13 -8.35 -1.27 15.10
N LEU A 14 -8.36 -1.49 16.43
CA LEU A 14 -8.15 -2.80 17.05
C LEU A 14 -9.24 -3.81 16.69
N PHE A 15 -10.48 -3.36 16.47
CA PHE A 15 -11.58 -4.21 15.97
C PHE A 15 -11.49 -4.50 14.46
N GLY A 16 -10.42 -4.08 13.79
CA GLY A 16 -10.15 -4.43 12.39
C GLY A 16 -10.76 -3.47 11.37
N ALA A 17 -11.11 -2.25 11.77
CA ALA A 17 -11.54 -1.25 10.80
C ALA A 17 -10.42 -0.94 9.79
N PRO A 18 -10.76 -0.71 8.51
CA PRO A 18 -9.77 -0.36 7.51
C PRO A 18 -8.98 0.90 7.89
N LEU A 19 -7.66 0.87 7.70
CA LEU A 19 -6.78 1.99 8.07
C LEU A 19 -7.17 3.31 7.41
N PHE A 20 -7.69 3.29 6.18
CA PHE A 20 -8.14 4.51 5.50
C PHE A 20 -9.28 5.22 6.25
N VAL A 21 -10.16 4.47 6.93
CA VAL A 21 -11.24 5.03 7.74
C VAL A 21 -10.63 5.74 8.96
N ILE A 22 -9.66 5.10 9.60
CA ILE A 22 -8.97 5.66 10.77
C ILE A 22 -8.25 6.96 10.39
N PHE A 23 -7.37 6.92 9.38
CA PHE A 23 -6.64 8.10 8.93
C PHE A 23 -7.56 9.20 8.39
N GLY A 24 -8.61 8.83 7.66
CA GLY A 24 -9.61 9.78 7.16
C GLY A 24 -10.36 10.49 8.30
N SER A 25 -10.82 9.75 9.30
CA SER A 25 -11.48 10.32 10.48
C SER A 25 -10.54 11.22 11.29
N VAL A 26 -9.29 10.81 11.54
CA VAL A 26 -8.29 11.65 12.22
C VAL A 26 -8.06 12.95 11.45
N SER A 27 -7.93 12.87 10.11
CA SER A 27 -7.71 14.01 9.24
C SER A 27 -8.88 15.01 9.29
N LEU A 28 -10.13 14.53 9.12
CA LEU A 28 -11.34 15.37 9.18
C LEU A 28 -11.51 16.06 10.54
N ILE A 29 -11.28 15.34 11.64
CA ILE A 29 -11.32 15.91 12.99
C ILE A 29 -10.26 16.99 13.14
N SER A 30 -9.05 16.76 12.62
CA SER A 30 -7.93 17.72 12.70
C SER A 30 -8.21 18.98 11.87
N PHE A 31 -8.73 18.86 10.65
CA PHE A 31 -9.13 19.99 9.82
C PHE A 31 -10.21 20.85 10.48
N HIS A 32 -11.20 20.19 11.09
CA HIS A 32 -12.25 20.88 11.84
C HIS A 32 -11.68 21.66 13.05
N HIS A 33 -10.73 21.07 13.79
CA HIS A 33 -10.08 21.77 14.91
C HIS A 33 -9.16 22.91 14.46
N ALA A 34 -8.58 22.81 13.26
CA ALA A 34 -7.78 23.87 12.65
C ALA A 34 -8.63 25.04 12.10
N GLY A 35 -9.96 24.95 12.17
CA GLY A 35 -10.88 25.98 11.65
C GLY A 35 -10.86 26.09 10.12
N ILE A 36 -10.43 25.04 9.42
CA ILE A 36 -10.40 25.00 7.96
C ILE A 36 -11.82 24.78 7.45
N ASP A 37 -12.22 25.58 6.46
CA ASP A 37 -13.56 25.51 5.88
C ASP A 37 -13.81 24.13 5.24
N SER A 38 -15.02 23.61 5.44
CA SER A 38 -15.44 22.32 4.90
C SER A 38 -15.33 22.27 3.37
N SER A 39 -15.57 23.38 2.68
CA SER A 39 -15.43 23.46 1.22
C SER A 39 -13.97 23.28 0.77
N ALA A 40 -13.02 23.90 1.48
CA ALA A 40 -11.59 23.76 1.22
C ALA A 40 -11.12 22.32 1.44
N THR A 41 -11.63 21.66 2.48
CA THR A 41 -11.33 20.25 2.76
C THR A 41 -11.80 19.34 1.61
N ILE A 42 -13.01 19.56 1.09
CA ILE A 42 -13.57 18.77 -0.03
C ILE A 42 -12.77 19.00 -1.33
N ILE A 43 -12.39 20.26 -1.61
CA ILE A 43 -11.57 20.60 -2.79
C ILE A 43 -10.23 19.85 -2.73
N GLU A 44 -9.59 19.84 -1.57
CA GLU A 44 -8.33 19.10 -1.41
C GLU A 44 -8.50 17.59 -1.54
N MET A 45 -9.54 17.02 -0.95
CA MET A 45 -9.85 15.60 -1.15
C MET A 45 -10.04 15.26 -2.64
N TYR A 46 -10.74 16.11 -3.40
CA TYR A 46 -10.91 15.93 -4.84
C TYR A 46 -9.58 16.03 -5.60
N ARG A 47 -8.72 16.98 -5.23
CA ARG A 47 -7.39 17.12 -5.84
C ARG A 47 -6.52 15.87 -5.62
N LEU A 48 -6.54 15.30 -4.41
CA LEU A 48 -5.82 14.04 -4.15
C LEU A 48 -6.45 12.86 -4.90
N ALA A 49 -7.78 12.77 -4.95
CA ALA A 49 -8.49 11.67 -5.63
C ALA A 49 -8.36 11.71 -7.16
N SER A 50 -8.04 12.87 -7.74
CA SER A 50 -7.78 13.05 -9.17
C SER A 50 -6.30 13.07 -9.53
N ALA A 51 -5.42 12.74 -8.58
CA ALA A 51 -3.98 12.70 -8.82
C ALA A 51 -3.65 11.68 -9.94
N PRO A 52 -2.90 12.09 -10.99
CA PRO A 52 -2.51 11.21 -12.09
C PRO A 52 -1.76 9.94 -11.66
N THR A 53 -1.11 9.99 -10.49
CA THR A 53 -0.42 8.85 -9.88
C THR A 53 -1.35 7.69 -9.53
N LEU A 54 -2.64 7.95 -9.27
CA LEU A 54 -3.62 6.90 -8.97
C LEU A 54 -3.90 6.00 -10.18
N VAL A 55 -3.64 6.49 -11.41
CA VAL A 55 -3.72 5.67 -12.64
C VAL A 55 -2.65 4.57 -12.64
N ALA A 56 -1.56 4.73 -11.87
CA ALA A 56 -0.55 3.69 -11.75
C ALA A 56 -1.10 2.42 -11.09
N ILE A 57 -2.08 2.54 -10.17
CA ILE A 57 -2.69 1.39 -9.46
C ILE A 57 -3.27 0.34 -10.44
N PRO A 58 -4.21 0.67 -11.34
CA PRO A 58 -4.74 -0.29 -12.29
C PRO A 58 -3.69 -0.77 -13.30
N LEU A 59 -2.77 0.10 -13.74
CA LEU A 59 -1.71 -0.29 -14.67
C LEU A 59 -0.71 -1.29 -14.06
N PHE A 60 -0.32 -1.10 -12.81
CA PHE A 60 0.51 -2.06 -12.08
C PHE A 60 -0.23 -3.36 -11.79
N THR A 61 -1.54 -3.27 -11.49
CA THR A 61 -2.39 -4.47 -11.33
C THR A 61 -2.43 -5.26 -12.63
N PHE A 62 -2.63 -4.58 -13.76
CA PHE A 62 -2.61 -5.17 -15.10
C PHE A 62 -1.25 -5.81 -15.43
N ALA A 63 -0.14 -5.12 -15.17
CA ALA A 63 1.20 -5.68 -15.34
C ALA A 63 1.41 -6.92 -14.44
N GLY A 64 0.94 -6.88 -13.19
CA GLY A 64 0.92 -8.01 -12.26
C GLY A 64 0.21 -9.24 -12.83
N TYR A 65 -1.01 -9.04 -13.36
CA TYR A 65 -1.77 -10.10 -14.03
C TYR A 65 -1.06 -10.65 -15.27
N MET A 66 -0.50 -9.78 -16.12
CA MET A 66 0.24 -10.22 -17.30
C MET A 66 1.48 -11.04 -16.93
N MET A 67 2.20 -10.65 -15.88
CA MET A 67 3.34 -11.41 -15.36
C MET A 67 2.93 -12.78 -14.81
N ALA A 68 1.82 -12.85 -14.07
CA ALA A 68 1.28 -14.09 -13.53
C ALA A 68 0.87 -15.05 -14.67
N GLU A 69 0.10 -14.57 -15.65
CA GLU A 69 -0.38 -15.39 -16.76
C GLU A 69 0.76 -15.89 -17.68
N SER A 70 1.79 -15.07 -17.85
CA SER A 70 2.97 -15.43 -18.65
C SER A 70 3.92 -16.40 -17.94
N LYS A 71 3.67 -16.79 -16.69
CA LYS A 71 4.56 -17.62 -15.85
C LYS A 71 5.93 -16.98 -15.58
N THR A 72 5.95 -15.65 -15.46
CA THR A 72 7.18 -14.90 -15.16
C THR A 72 7.71 -15.23 -13.74
N PRO A 73 6.89 -15.35 -12.69
CA PRO A 73 7.35 -15.74 -11.35
C PRO A 73 8.10 -17.07 -11.28
N GLU A 74 7.62 -18.09 -11.98
CA GLU A 74 8.24 -19.42 -12.00
C GLU A 74 9.62 -19.36 -12.66
N ARG A 75 9.75 -18.63 -13.78
CA ARG A 75 11.04 -18.43 -14.45
C ARG A 75 12.02 -17.65 -13.57
N LEU A 76 11.55 -16.64 -12.85
CA LEU A 76 12.37 -15.86 -11.94
C LEU A 76 12.88 -16.70 -10.77
N VAL A 77 12.01 -17.49 -10.13
CA VAL A 77 12.41 -18.40 -9.05
C VAL A 77 13.40 -19.45 -9.56
N ALA A 78 13.20 -19.98 -10.76
CA ALA A 78 14.13 -20.92 -11.38
C ALA A 78 15.52 -20.30 -11.65
N LEU A 79 15.59 -18.99 -11.91
CA LEU A 79 16.83 -18.24 -12.08
C LEU A 79 17.53 -17.96 -10.75
N VAL A 80 16.78 -17.55 -9.72
CA VAL A 80 17.30 -17.20 -8.39
C VAL A 80 17.74 -18.44 -7.59
N LYS A 81 17.10 -19.60 -7.83
CA LYS A 81 17.42 -20.86 -7.15
C LYS A 81 18.88 -21.31 -7.27
N PRO A 82 19.51 -21.39 -8.46
CA PRO A 82 20.93 -21.71 -8.57
C PRO A 82 21.85 -20.60 -8.04
N LEU A 83 21.39 -19.34 -7.99
CA LEU A 83 22.15 -18.18 -7.52
C LEU A 83 22.28 -18.10 -5.99
N PHE A 84 21.30 -18.59 -5.23
CA PHE A 84 21.29 -18.46 -3.76
C PHE A 84 20.96 -19.76 -3.03
N GLY A 85 20.55 -20.81 -3.74
CA GLY A 85 20.12 -22.09 -3.16
C GLY A 85 21.23 -22.93 -2.53
N TRP A 86 22.51 -22.63 -2.80
CA TRP A 86 23.63 -23.35 -2.17
C TRP A 86 23.93 -22.85 -0.74
N MET A 87 23.43 -21.67 -0.36
CA MET A 87 23.75 -21.07 0.93
C MET A 87 22.85 -21.64 2.06
N PRO A 88 23.38 -21.80 3.29
CA PRO A 88 22.55 -22.14 4.44
C PRO A 88 21.50 -21.04 4.67
N GLY A 89 20.22 -21.42 4.72
CA GLY A 89 19.10 -20.46 4.71
C GLY A 89 18.70 -19.93 3.33
N GLY A 90 19.23 -20.51 2.24
CA GLY A 90 19.02 -20.06 0.86
C GLY A 90 17.55 -19.93 0.44
N LEU A 91 16.64 -20.75 0.98
CA LEU A 91 15.20 -20.61 0.76
C LEU A 91 14.66 -19.26 1.28
N ALA A 92 15.07 -18.82 2.47
CA ALA A 92 14.64 -17.54 3.03
C ALA A 92 15.17 -16.36 2.21
N ILE A 93 16.44 -16.44 1.78
CA ILE A 93 17.06 -15.42 0.92
C ILE A 93 16.37 -15.38 -0.45
N MET A 94 16.07 -16.53 -1.04
CA MET A 94 15.29 -16.62 -2.28
C MET A 94 13.90 -15.99 -2.13
N THR A 95 13.19 -16.25 -1.03
CA THR A 95 11.87 -15.67 -0.77
C THR A 95 11.96 -14.15 -0.66
N ILE A 96 12.91 -13.62 0.12
CA ILE A 96 13.09 -12.17 0.26
C ILE A 96 13.45 -11.54 -1.10
N ALA A 97 14.36 -12.13 -1.86
CA ALA A 97 14.76 -11.63 -3.18
C ALA A 97 13.58 -11.63 -4.17
N ALA A 98 12.81 -12.72 -4.20
CA ALA A 98 11.62 -12.81 -5.04
C ALA A 98 10.55 -11.79 -4.62
N CYS A 99 10.27 -11.68 -3.32
CA CYS A 99 9.34 -10.68 -2.79
C CYS A 99 9.79 -9.26 -3.12
N ALA A 100 11.05 -8.90 -2.89
CA ALA A 100 11.58 -7.57 -3.19
C ALA A 100 11.48 -7.23 -4.68
N PHE A 101 11.81 -8.18 -5.56
CA PHE A 101 11.67 -7.99 -7.00
C PHE A 101 10.20 -7.75 -7.38
N PHE A 102 9.28 -8.62 -6.93
CA PHE A 102 7.86 -8.44 -7.25
C PHE A 102 7.30 -7.15 -6.69
N THR A 103 7.62 -6.78 -5.44
CA THR A 103 7.23 -5.51 -4.82
C THR A 103 7.68 -4.29 -5.64
N ALA A 104 8.87 -4.33 -6.25
CA ALA A 104 9.37 -3.26 -7.11
C ALA A 104 8.58 -3.12 -8.41
N PHE A 105 8.16 -4.23 -9.03
CA PHE A 105 7.44 -4.23 -10.32
C PHE A 105 5.92 -4.16 -10.21
N THR A 106 5.33 -4.55 -9.07
CA THR A 106 3.89 -4.40 -8.79
C THR A 106 3.52 -3.03 -8.22
N GLY A 107 4.49 -2.11 -8.15
CA GLY A 107 4.25 -0.74 -7.76
C GLY A 107 3.84 -0.56 -6.30
N ALA A 108 3.98 -1.58 -5.46
CA ALA A 108 3.68 -1.48 -4.04
C ALA A 108 4.45 -0.33 -3.38
N SER A 109 5.71 -0.10 -3.77
CA SER A 109 6.53 1.03 -3.30
C SER A 109 6.20 2.39 -3.95
N GLY A 110 5.46 2.41 -5.06
CA GLY A 110 5.14 3.65 -5.79
C GLY A 110 3.79 4.25 -5.41
N VAL A 111 2.94 3.48 -4.73
CA VAL A 111 1.55 3.84 -4.37
C VAL A 111 1.36 4.00 -2.86
N THR A 112 2.16 3.31 -2.02
CA THR A 112 2.21 3.53 -0.57
C THR A 112 3.14 4.67 -0.21
#